data_AF-A0A436VB74-F1
#
_entry.id   AF-A0A436VB74-F1
#
_cell.length_a   1.000
_cell.length_b   1.000
_cell.length_c   1.000
_cell.angle_alpha   90.00
_cell.angle_beta   90.00
_cell.angle_gamma   90.00
#
_symmetry.space_group_name_H-M   'P 1'
#
loop_
_entity.id
_entity.type
_entity.pdbx_description
1 polymer ?
#
loop_
_entity_poly.entity_id
_entity_poly.type
_entity_poly.pdbx_seq_one_letter_code
_entity_poly.pdbx_strand_id
1 'polypeptide(L)'
;MYIDYQHLFPGSAPSLRFGPATTSSIDGLLAQAKGCVVGRQRGRPFVDINVEGAPHRVEFDRDADLGLLLARIEARGIPLHR
;
A
#
# COMPACT_ATOMS: atom_id res chain seq x y z
N MET A 1 -3.56 -19.12 -15.84
CA MET A 1 -2.38 -18.65 -15.06
C MET A 1 -2.02 -17.27 -15.57
N TYR A 2 -2.27 -16.21 -14.80
CA TYR A 2 -1.89 -14.84 -15.18
C TYR A 2 -0.56 -14.51 -14.49
N ILE A 3 0.53 -14.55 -15.24
CA ILE A 3 1.84 -14.13 -14.73
C ILE A 3 1.81 -12.61 -14.63
N ASP A 4 2.03 -12.08 -13.43
CA ASP A 4 2.05 -10.63 -13.20
C ASP A 4 3.41 -10.07 -13.62
N TYR A 5 3.44 -9.43 -14.78
CA TYR A 5 4.67 -8.81 -15.29
C TYR A 5 4.90 -7.39 -14.75
N GLN A 6 4.07 -6.91 -13.81
CA GLN A 6 4.23 -5.55 -13.24
C GLN A 6 5.55 -5.38 -12.47
N HIS A 7 6.11 -6.47 -11.94
CA HIS A 7 7.42 -6.47 -11.28
C HIS A 7 8.63 -6.40 -12.26
N LEU A 8 8.40 -6.50 -13.57
CA LEU A 8 9.45 -6.40 -14.59
C LEU A 8 9.63 -4.98 -15.14
N PHE A 9 8.80 -4.01 -14.72
CA PHE A 9 9.03 -2.62 -15.09
C PHE A 9 10.16 -2.05 -14.22
N PRO A 10 11.28 -1.60 -14.82
CA PRO A 10 12.40 -1.02 -14.09
C PRO A 10 11.93 0.33 -13.51
N GLY A 11 11.48 0.32 -12.26
CA GLY A 11 10.95 1.51 -11.57
C GLY A 11 9.84 1.22 -10.56
N SER A 12 9.18 0.05 -10.59
CA SER A 12 8.18 -0.28 -9.57
C SER A 12 8.87 -0.82 -8.32
N ALA A 13 8.75 -0.11 -7.20
CA ALA A 13 9.20 -0.63 -5.91
C ALA A 13 8.48 -1.97 -5.62
N PRO A 14 9.17 -2.98 -5.06
CA PRO A 14 8.55 -4.25 -4.70
C PRO A 14 7.40 -4.00 -3.71
N SER A 15 6.33 -4.80 -3.82
CA SER A 15 5.21 -4.70 -2.89
C SER A 15 5.66 -5.05 -1.48
N LEU A 16 5.24 -4.23 -0.53
CA LEU A 16 5.44 -4.48 0.89
C LEU A 16 4.29 -5.33 1.41
N ARG A 17 4.59 -6.38 2.17
CA ARG A 17 3.54 -7.11 2.89
C ARG A 17 3.28 -6.45 4.23
N PHE A 18 2.03 -6.13 4.54
CA PHE A 18 1.67 -5.55 5.83
C PHE A 18 1.96 -6.53 6.96
N GLY A 19 2.73 -6.10 7.96
CA GLY A 19 3.05 -6.89 9.13
C GLY A 19 3.97 -6.17 10.10
N PRO A 20 4.30 -6.80 11.24
CA PRO A 20 5.14 -6.18 12.28
C PRO A 20 6.50 -5.73 11.74
N ALA A 21 7.11 -6.53 10.86
CA ALA A 21 8.44 -6.26 10.29
C ALA A 21 8.46 -5.07 9.31
N THR A 22 7.33 -4.75 8.68
CA THR A 22 7.23 -3.67 7.67
C THR A 22 6.56 -2.42 8.21
N THR A 23 6.08 -2.46 9.46
CA THR A 23 5.31 -1.37 10.09
C THR A 23 6.07 -0.04 10.08
N SER A 24 7.35 -0.03 10.48
CA SER A 24 8.15 1.20 10.48
C SER A 24 8.37 1.76 9.08
N SER A 25 8.56 0.91 8.08
CA SER A 25 8.71 1.33 6.67
C SER A 25 7.41 1.94 6.14
N ILE A 26 6.27 1.32 6.44
CA ILE A 26 4.94 1.81 6.05
C ILE A 26 4.65 3.16 6.73
N ASP A 27 4.97 3.30 8.02
CA ASP A 27 4.77 4.56 8.73
C ASP A 27 5.64 5.69 8.14
N GLY A 28 6.85 5.37 7.66
CA GLY A 28 7.73 6.29 6.94
C GLY A 28 7.22 6.68 5.55
N LEU A 29 6.59 5.75 4.82
CA LEU A 29 5.90 6.06 3.55
C LEU A 29 4.70 6.98 3.80
N LEU A 30 3.88 6.65 4.79
CA LEU A 30 2.72 7.46 5.17
C LEU A 30 3.11 8.87 5.63
N ALA A 31 4.32 9.08 6.16
CA ALA A 31 4.77 10.41 6.57
C ALA A 31 5.03 11.35 5.37
N GLN A 32 5.27 10.79 4.19
CA GLN A 32 5.57 11.50 2.95
C GLN A 32 4.44 11.37 1.91
N ALA A 33 3.39 10.63 2.24
CA ALA A 33 2.30 10.32 1.34
C ALA A 33 1.49 11.57 1.00
N LYS A 34 1.23 11.78 -0.29
CA LYS A 34 0.31 12.82 -0.78
C LYS A 34 -1.10 12.29 -1.06
N GLY A 35 -1.24 10.97 -1.10
CA GLY A 35 -2.52 10.29 -1.27
C GLY A 35 -2.33 8.78 -1.25
N CYS A 36 -3.40 8.07 -0.97
CA CYS A 36 -3.47 6.62 -0.95
C CYS A 36 -4.58 6.13 -1.87
N VAL A 37 -4.38 4.98 -2.50
CA VAL A 37 -5.41 4.29 -3.28
C VAL A 37 -5.62 2.90 -2.69
N VAL A 38 -6.85 2.56 -2.33
CA VAL A 38 -7.21 1.21 -1.87
C VAL A 38 -7.78 0.40 -3.04
N GLY A 39 -7.44 -0.88 -3.12
CA GLY A 39 -7.96 -1.77 -4.15
C GLY A 39 -7.90 -3.23 -3.76
N ARG A 40 -8.29 -4.10 -4.70
CA ARG A 40 -8.17 -5.56 -4.58
C ARG A 40 -7.52 -6.14 -5.82
N GLN A 41 -6.51 -6.99 -5.63
CA GLN A 41 -5.84 -7.73 -6.71
C GLN A 41 -5.86 -9.22 -6.34
N ARG A 42 -6.38 -10.05 -7.24
CA ARG A 42 -6.46 -11.52 -7.04
C ARG A 42 -7.13 -11.94 -5.72
N GLY A 43 -8.14 -11.17 -5.29
CA GLY A 43 -8.86 -11.40 -4.03
C GLY A 43 -8.16 -10.91 -2.76
N ARG A 44 -6.95 -10.33 -2.88
CA ARG A 44 -6.21 -9.74 -1.76
C ARG A 44 -6.36 -8.23 -1.76
N PRO A 45 -6.66 -7.59 -0.61
CA PRO A 45 -6.65 -6.15 -0.52
C PRO A 45 -5.23 -5.60 -0.62
N PHE A 46 -5.11 -4.41 -1.19
CA PHE A 46 -3.88 -3.64 -1.23
C PHE A 46 -4.15 -2.15 -1.04
N VAL A 47 -3.13 -1.41 -0.64
CA VAL A 47 -3.10 0.05 -0.60
C VAL A 47 -1.84 0.53 -1.31
N ASP A 48 -2.00 1.35 -2.34
CA ASP A 48 -0.89 2.07 -2.97
C ASP A 48 -0.71 3.41 -2.25
N ILE A 49 0.44 3.61 -1.63
CA ILE A 49 0.83 4.85 -0.97
C ILE A 49 1.63 5.68 -1.96
N ASN A 50 1.10 6.82 -2.40
CA ASN A 50 1.77 7.68 -3.37
C ASN A 50 2.72 8.65 -2.67
N VAL A 51 4.03 8.42 -2.85
CA VAL A 51 5.11 9.27 -2.33
C VAL A 51 5.84 9.87 -3.53
N GLU A 52 5.89 11.20 -3.62
CA GLU A 52 6.59 11.92 -4.70
C GLU A 52 6.22 11.49 -6.15
N GLY A 53 5.01 10.97 -6.35
CA GLY A 53 4.54 10.48 -7.65
C GLY A 53 4.90 9.02 -7.94
N ALA A 54 5.57 8.33 -7.02
CA ALA A 54 5.81 6.90 -7.07
C ALA A 54 4.80 6.14 -6.18
N PRO A 55 4.05 5.18 -6.72
CA PRO A 55 3.18 4.33 -5.92
C PRO A 55 4.00 3.25 -5.20
N HIS A 56 3.82 3.16 -3.88
CA HIS A 56 4.35 2.08 -3.05
C HIS A 56 3.22 1.16 -2.62
N ARG A 57 3.17 -0.04 -3.18
CA ARG A 57 2.11 -1.00 -2.90
C ARG A 57 2.33 -1.70 -1.56
N VAL A 58 1.29 -1.70 -0.73
CA VAL A 58 1.19 -2.48 0.51
C VAL A 58 0.09 -3.53 0.34
N GLU A 59 0.45 -4.80 0.40
CA GLU A 59 -0.47 -5.94 0.28
C GLU A 59 -0.82 -6.50 1.66
N PHE A 60 -2.05 -7.01 1.80
CA PHE A 60 -2.54 -7.56 3.06
C PHE A 60 -3.02 -8.99 2.86
N ASP A 61 -2.74 -9.84 3.86
CA ASP A 61 -3.26 -11.21 3.89
C ASP A 61 -4.68 -11.28 4.48
N ARG A 62 -5.11 -10.27 5.26
CA ARG A 62 -6.43 -10.23 5.93
C ARG A 62 -7.07 -8.85 5.85
N ASP A 63 -8.39 -8.80 5.71
CA ASP A 63 -9.16 -7.54 5.69
C ASP A 63 -9.05 -6.75 7.01
N ALA A 64 -8.87 -7.42 8.15
CA ALA A 64 -8.67 -6.75 9.44
C ALA A 64 -7.38 -5.91 9.47
N ASP A 65 -6.32 -6.40 8.82
CA ASP A 65 -5.04 -5.69 8.74
C ASP A 65 -5.15 -4.46 7.82
N LEU A 66 -5.97 -4.54 6.76
CA LEU A 66 -6.31 -3.39 5.94
C LEU A 66 -6.98 -2.29 6.78
N GLY A 67 -7.97 -2.66 7.60
CA GLY A 67 -8.67 -1.72 8.47
C GLY A 67 -7.73 -0.94 9.40
N LEU A 68 -6.69 -1.59 9.92
CA LEU A 68 -5.67 -0.93 10.74
C LEU A 68 -4.88 0.12 9.95
N LEU A 69 -4.49 -0.17 8.69
CA LEU A 69 -3.79 0.83 7.89
C LEU A 69 -4.71 1.99 7.49
N LEU A 70 -5.96 1.70 7.13
CA LEU A 70 -6.95 2.73 6.77
C LEU A 70 -7.17 3.71 7.94
N ALA A 71 -7.32 3.22 9.17
CA ALA A 71 -7.42 4.07 10.35
C ALA A 71 -6.20 4.98 10.54
N ARG A 72 -4.98 4.50 10.22
CA ARG A 72 -3.76 5.33 10.27
C ARG A 72 -3.72 6.39 9.18
N ILE A 73 -4.19 6.07 7.97
CA ILE A 73 -4.29 7.01 6.84
C ILE A 73 -5.27 8.13 7.18
N GLU A 74 -6.46 7.77 7.68
CA GLU A 74 -7.50 8.70 8.11
C GLU A 74 -7.02 9.59 9.26
N ALA A 75 -6.38 9.02 10.28
CA ALA A 75 -5.83 9.78 11.41
C ALA A 75 -4.77 10.81 10.99
N ARG A 76 -4.09 10.58 9.85
CA ARG A 76 -3.11 11.51 9.27
C ARG A 76 -3.73 12.50 8.28
N GLY A 77 -5.03 12.39 7.98
CA GLY A 77 -5.72 13.25 7.00
C GLY A 77 -5.22 13.05 5.57
N ILE A 78 -4.63 11.90 5.25
CA ILE A 78 -4.13 11.61 3.90
C ILE A 78 -5.33 11.29 2.99
N PRO A 79 -5.46 11.94 1.81
CA PRO A 79 -6.53 11.64 0.88
C PRO A 79 -6.54 10.15 0.49
N LEU A 80 -7.70 9.51 0.61
CA LEU A 80 -7.88 8.10 0.27
C LEU A 80 -8.86 7.97 -0.89
N HIS A 81 -8.43 7.28 -1.95
CA HIS A 81 -9.24 6.95 -3.12
C HIS A 81 -9.50 5.44 -3.20
N ARG A 82 -10.62 5.05 -3.79
CA ARG A 82 -11.07 3.65 -3.94
C ARG A 82 -11.34 3.30 -5.39
#